data_AF-A0A0H5R2P1-F1
#
_entry.id   AF-A0A0H5R2P1-F1
#
_cell.length_a   1.000
_cell.length_b   1.000
_cell.length_c   1.000
_cell.angle_alpha   90.00
_cell.angle_beta   90.00
_cell.angle_gamma   90.00
#
_symmetry.space_group_name_H-M   'P 1'
#
loop_
_entity.id
_entity.type
_entity.pdbx_description
1 polymer ?
#
loop_
_entity_poly.entity_id
_entity_poly.type
_entity_poly.pdbx_seq_one_letter_code
_entity_poly.pdbx_strand_id
1 'polypeptide(L)'
;PERICELHTLLGLPVAIVISEPTARRWMHFLGLSYGGFSKGLYHDGHERADVVKYREDFLDRILKYESRTVKYDGDEMNDQIEPESTARRLVLVTHDESCFGSDQDHTPIKP
;
A
#
# COMPACT_ATOMS: atom_id res chain seq x y z
N PRO A 1 0.48 -8.77 24.63
CA PRO A 1 1.73 -9.36 25.18
C PRO A 1 2.32 -10.54 24.38
N GLU A 2 1.61 -11.15 23.41
CA GLU A 2 2.00 -12.48 22.86
C GLU A 2 2.26 -12.54 21.35
N ARG A 3 3.03 -11.64 20.73
CA ARG A 3 3.42 -11.79 19.29
C ARG A 3 4.81 -11.30 18.89
N ILE A 4 5.73 -11.07 19.83
CA ILE A 4 7.09 -10.60 19.49
C ILE A 4 8.01 -11.77 19.10
N CYS A 5 7.69 -13.00 19.50
CA CYS A 5 8.62 -14.13 19.45
C CYS A 5 8.88 -14.74 18.06
N GLU A 6 8.10 -14.43 17.02
CA GLU A 6 8.21 -15.12 15.71
C GLU A 6 8.91 -14.31 14.60
N LEU A 7 9.18 -13.02 14.82
CA LEU A 7 9.79 -12.13 13.82
C LEU A 7 11.17 -12.61 13.35
N HIS A 8 11.98 -13.14 14.26
CA HIS A 8 13.32 -13.63 13.93
C HIS A 8 13.27 -14.85 13.00
N THR A 9 12.28 -15.73 13.19
CA THR A 9 12.07 -16.91 12.33
C THR A 9 11.62 -16.50 10.93
N LEU A 10 10.71 -15.52 10.81
CA LEU A 10 10.25 -15.00 9.52
C LEU A 10 11.37 -14.33 8.73
N LEU A 11 12.29 -13.66 9.41
CA LEU A 11 13.47 -13.01 8.81
C LEU A 11 14.65 -13.97 8.58
N GLY A 12 14.51 -15.27 8.88
CA GLY A 12 15.58 -16.26 8.70
C GLY A 12 16.77 -16.10 9.64
N LEU A 13 16.57 -15.43 10.78
CA LEU A 13 17.62 -15.20 11.76
C LEU A 13 17.74 -16.40 12.71
N PRO A 14 18.97 -16.85 13.02
CA PRO A 14 19.19 -18.06 13.82
C PRO A 14 18.77 -17.92 15.28
N VAL A 15 18.62 -16.69 15.79
CA VAL A 15 18.26 -16.39 17.17
C VAL A 15 17.35 -15.16 17.22
N ALA A 16 16.43 -15.14 18.19
CA ALA A 16 15.63 -13.96 18.50
C ALA A 16 16.55 -12.77 18.82
N ILE A 17 16.51 -11.75 17.96
CA ILE A 17 17.21 -10.49 18.23
C ILE A 17 16.37 -9.71 19.24
N VAL A 18 16.91 -9.58 20.45
CA VAL A 18 16.35 -8.66 21.45
C VAL A 18 17.00 -7.30 21.23
N ILE A 19 16.25 -6.37 20.66
CA ILE A 19 16.67 -4.97 20.57
C ILE A 19 16.30 -4.24 21.85
N SER A 20 17.22 -3.45 22.39
CA SER A 20 16.92 -2.54 23.49
C SER A 20 16.14 -1.33 22.97
N GLU A 21 15.27 -0.75 23.80
CA GLU A 21 14.56 0.50 23.46
C GLU A 21 15.52 1.63 23.03
N PRO A 22 16.67 1.87 23.69
CA PRO A 22 17.66 2.85 23.24
C PRO A 22 18.20 2.58 21.84
N THR A 23 18.46 1.31 21.50
CA THR A 23 18.88 0.92 20.15
C THR A 23 17.78 1.25 19.16
N ALA A 24 16.54 0.81 19.40
CA ALA A 24 15.41 1.08 18.52
C ALA A 24 15.20 2.59 18.27
N ARG A 25 15.32 3.42 19.32
CA ARG A 25 15.25 4.88 19.21
C ARG A 25 16.32 5.48 18.32
N ARG A 26 17.58 5.04 18.44
CA ARG A 26 18.67 5.50 17.55
C ARG A 26 18.39 5.17 16.09
N TRP A 27 17.88 3.96 15.81
CA TRP A 27 17.50 3.55 14.47
C TRP A 27 16.36 4.41 13.91
N MET A 28 15.32 4.69 14.71
CA MET A 28 14.24 5.60 14.29
C MET A 28 14.78 6.99 13.91
N HIS A 29 15.67 7.56 14.73
CA HIS A 29 16.31 8.83 14.41
C HIS A 29 17.17 8.77 13.14
N PHE A 30 17.96 7.71 12.96
CA PHE A 30 18.78 7.53 11.75
C PHE A 30 17.92 7.43 10.49
N LEU A 31 16.75 6.81 10.57
CA LEU A 31 15.78 6.70 9.48
C LEU A 31 14.95 7.98 9.27
N GLY A 32 15.20 9.05 10.04
CA GLY A 32 14.43 10.30 9.95
C GLY A 32 13.03 10.21 10.55
N LEU A 33 12.71 9.14 11.27
CA LEU A 33 11.42 8.96 11.94
C LEU A 33 11.45 9.71 13.28
N SER A 34 10.47 10.60 13.48
CA SER A 34 10.26 11.27 14.75
C SER A 34 8.84 11.01 15.24
N TYR A 35 8.70 10.84 16.55
CA TYR A 35 7.38 10.73 17.17
C TYR A 35 6.75 12.13 17.22
N GLY A 36 5.92 12.45 16.22
CA GLY A 36 5.08 13.64 16.21
C GLY A 36 3.72 13.33 16.82
N GLY A 37 3.26 14.15 17.77
CA GLY A 37 1.87 14.12 18.20
C GLY A 37 0.95 14.56 17.06
N PHE A 38 -0.28 14.02 17.02
CA PHE A 38 -1.28 14.37 16.01
C PHE A 38 -1.48 15.89 15.92
N SER A 39 -1.10 16.48 14.79
CA SER A 39 -1.46 17.86 14.44
C SER A 39 -2.75 17.85 13.61
N LYS A 40 -3.64 18.83 13.83
CA LYS A 40 -4.76 19.07 12.93
C LYS A 40 -4.19 19.32 11.52
N GLY A 41 -4.58 18.50 10.54
CA GLY A 41 -4.06 18.55 9.17
C GLY A 41 -3.61 17.20 8.62
N LEU A 42 -3.45 16.17 9.46
CA LEU A 42 -3.23 14.80 8.99
C LEU A 42 -4.57 14.17 8.57
N TYR A 43 -4.78 14.00 7.28
CA TYR A 43 -5.93 13.26 6.75
C TYR A 43 -5.74 11.78 7.04
N HIS A 44 -6.64 11.21 7.83
CA HIS A 44 -6.81 9.77 7.88
C HIS A 44 -7.52 9.37 6.59
N ASP A 45 -6.81 8.67 5.71
CA ASP A 45 -7.28 8.16 4.40
C ASP A 45 -8.57 7.30 4.52
N GLY A 46 -8.98 6.94 5.74
CA GLY A 46 -10.23 6.21 6.00
C GLY A 46 -10.20 4.79 5.46
N HIS A 47 -9.04 4.34 4.97
CA HIS A 47 -8.81 3.06 4.32
C HIS A 47 -9.25 1.86 5.18
N GLU A 48 -9.15 1.98 6.51
CA GLU A 48 -9.53 0.94 7.46
C GLU A 48 -11.00 0.98 7.90
N ARG A 49 -11.78 1.98 7.46
CA ARG A 49 -13.20 2.05 7.81
C ARG A 49 -13.93 0.83 7.24
N ALA A 50 -14.82 0.26 8.03
CA ALA A 50 -15.51 -0.98 7.68
C ALA A 50 -16.30 -0.89 6.36
N ASP A 51 -16.86 0.28 6.03
CA ASP A 51 -17.57 0.50 4.77
C ASP A 51 -16.62 0.56 3.56
N VAL A 52 -15.44 1.18 3.72
CA VAL A 52 -14.40 1.22 2.68
C VAL A 52 -13.82 -0.18 2.43
N VAL A 53 -13.53 -0.94 3.49
CA VAL A 53 -13.05 -2.33 3.39
C VAL A 53 -14.07 -3.20 2.66
N LYS A 54 -15.35 -3.13 3.06
CA LYS A 54 -16.43 -3.88 2.41
C LYS A 54 -16.56 -3.52 0.93
N TYR A 55 -16.53 -2.23 0.60
CA TYR A 55 -16.58 -1.79 -0.80
C TYR A 55 -15.43 -2.36 -1.63
N ARG A 56 -14.22 -2.41 -1.05
CA ARG A 56 -13.04 -2.98 -1.72
C ARG A 56 -13.22 -4.48 -1.97
N GLU A 57 -13.73 -5.23 -1.00
CA GLU A 57 -14.04 -6.66 -1.17
C GLU A 57 -15.04 -6.88 -2.32
N ASP A 58 -16.17 -6.16 -2.29
CA ASP A 58 -17.20 -6.21 -3.34
C ASP A 58 -16.66 -5.76 -4.72
N PHE A 59 -15.69 -4.85 -4.74
CA PHE A 59 -15.02 -4.42 -5.96
C PHE A 59 -14.12 -5.52 -6.53
N LEU A 60 -13.29 -6.16 -5.71
CA LEU A 60 -12.41 -7.25 -6.14
C LEU A 60 -13.20 -8.42 -6.73
N ASP A 61 -14.32 -8.79 -6.10
CA ASP A 61 -15.21 -9.84 -6.60
C ASP A 61 -15.79 -9.52 -7.98
N ARG A 62 -16.08 -8.24 -8.26
CA ARG A 62 -16.55 -7.79 -9.57
C ARG A 62 -15.45 -7.85 -10.62
N ILE A 63 -14.24 -7.39 -10.26
CA ILE A 63 -13.09 -7.38 -11.18
C ILE A 63 -12.70 -8.82 -11.57
N LEU A 64 -12.65 -9.76 -10.61
CA LEU A 64 -12.36 -11.16 -10.90
C LEU A 64 -13.35 -11.78 -11.89
N LYS A 65 -14.64 -11.44 -11.78
CA LYS A 65 -15.67 -11.89 -12.75
C LYS A 65 -15.43 -11.30 -14.14
N TYR A 66 -15.05 -10.02 -14.20
CA TYR A 66 -14.80 -9.33 -15.45
C TYR A 66 -13.48 -9.73 -16.12
N GLU A 67 -12.52 -10.24 -15.37
CA GLU A 67 -11.21 -10.67 -15.87
C GLU A 67 -11.35 -11.70 -17.00
N SER A 68 -12.32 -12.61 -16.90
CA SER A 68 -12.67 -13.59 -17.96
C SER A 68 -13.09 -12.97 -19.30
N ARG A 69 -13.42 -11.67 -19.30
CA ARG A 69 -13.91 -10.88 -20.45
C ARG A 69 -12.97 -9.76 -20.86
N THR A 70 -11.85 -9.59 -20.16
CA THR A 70 -10.82 -8.60 -20.48
C THR A 70 -9.67 -9.28 -21.21
N VAL A 71 -9.08 -8.57 -22.17
CA VAL A 71 -7.84 -9.00 -22.83
C VAL A 71 -6.69 -8.93 -21.83
N LYS A 72 -5.84 -9.95 -21.80
CA LYS A 72 -4.58 -9.94 -21.04
C LYS A 72 -3.41 -9.76 -22.00
N TYR A 73 -2.31 -9.23 -21.46
CA TYR A 73 -1.07 -9.05 -22.19
C TYR A 73 0.05 -9.77 -21.43
N ASP A 74 0.92 -10.46 -22.14
CA ASP A 74 2.02 -11.26 -21.60
C ASP A 74 3.33 -10.99 -22.36
N GLY A 75 4.42 -11.56 -21.85
CA GLY A 75 5.78 -11.36 -22.34
C GLY A 75 6.46 -10.13 -21.74
N ASP A 76 7.79 -10.09 -21.84
CA ASP A 76 8.63 -9.04 -21.22
C ASP A 76 8.26 -7.62 -21.68
N GLU A 77 7.81 -7.49 -22.93
CA GLU A 77 7.36 -6.23 -23.53
C GLU A 77 5.83 -6.08 -23.58
N MET A 78 5.06 -7.02 -23.02
CA MET A 78 3.59 -7.03 -23.03
C MET A 78 2.97 -7.05 -24.45
N ASN A 79 3.69 -7.61 -25.43
CA ASN A 79 3.23 -7.67 -26.82
C ASN A 79 2.30 -8.86 -27.10
N ASP A 80 2.30 -9.89 -26.25
CA ASP A 80 1.53 -11.10 -26.47
C ASP A 80 0.09 -10.91 -25.95
N GLN A 81 -0.84 -10.68 -26.88
CA GLN A 81 -2.24 -10.50 -26.55
C GLN A 81 -2.94 -11.86 -26.33
N ILE A 82 -3.46 -12.06 -25.12
CA ILE A 82 -4.26 -13.22 -24.74
C ILE A 82 -5.74 -12.83 -24.77
N GLU A 83 -6.49 -13.51 -25.64
CA GLU A 83 -7.92 -13.27 -25.79
C GLU A 83 -8.73 -13.83 -24.60
N PRO A 84 -9.82 -13.16 -24.20
CA PRO A 84 -10.63 -13.58 -23.07
C PRO A 84 -11.31 -14.92 -23.35
N GLU A 85 -11.41 -15.75 -22.32
CA GLU A 85 -12.05 -17.08 -22.38
C GLU A 85 -13.55 -16.99 -22.66
N SER A 86 -14.20 -15.91 -22.23
CA SER A 86 -15.64 -15.71 -22.39
C SER A 86 -16.00 -15.20 -23.78
N THR A 87 -17.03 -15.81 -24.38
CA THR A 87 -17.66 -15.35 -25.63
C THR A 87 -18.57 -14.12 -25.47
N ALA A 88 -18.86 -13.72 -24.23
CA ALA A 88 -19.59 -12.48 -23.95
C ALA A 88 -18.83 -11.23 -24.42
N ARG A 89 -19.52 -10.09 -24.49
CA ARG A 89 -18.93 -8.81 -24.91
C ARG A 89 -17.64 -8.51 -24.12
N ARG A 90 -16.55 -8.23 -24.84
CA ARG A 90 -15.27 -7.82 -24.26
C ARG A 90 -15.44 -6.58 -23.39
N LEU A 91 -14.70 -6.52 -22.29
CA LEU A 91 -14.65 -5.38 -21.39
C LEU A 91 -13.26 -4.75 -21.44
N VAL A 92 -13.22 -3.43 -21.29
CA VAL A 92 -12.00 -2.66 -21.06
C VAL A 92 -12.11 -2.08 -19.66
N LEU A 93 -11.16 -2.42 -18.79
CA LEU A 93 -11.08 -1.83 -17.46
C LEU A 93 -10.47 -0.44 -17.59
N VAL A 94 -11.25 0.59 -17.24
CA VAL A 94 -10.77 1.97 -17.15
C VAL A 94 -10.59 2.28 -15.67
N THR A 95 -9.34 2.46 -15.24
CA THR A 95 -9.01 2.89 -13.89
C THR A 95 -8.72 4.38 -13.87
N HIS A 96 -9.16 5.06 -12.82
CA HIS A 96 -8.75 6.43 -12.53
C HIS A 96 -7.89 6.37 -11.28
N ASP A 97 -6.66 6.87 -11.36
CA ASP A 97 -5.83 7.06 -10.17
C ASP A 97 -6.08 8.46 -9.62
N GLU A 98 -6.60 8.54 -8.39
CA GLU A 98 -6.89 9.82 -7.72
C GLU A 98 -5.68 10.38 -6.97
N SER A 99 -4.46 9.94 -7.30
CA SER A 99 -3.23 10.32 -6.58
C SER A 99 -2.48 11.51 -7.22
N CYS A 100 -3.12 12.69 -7.23
CA CYS A 100 -2.44 13.95 -7.53
C CYS A 100 -2.75 15.01 -6.46
N PHE A 101 -2.24 14.81 -5.24
CA PHE A 101 -2.19 15.86 -4.22
C PHE A 101 -0.77 16.41 -4.11
N GLY A 102 -0.48 17.47 -4.85
CA GLY A 102 0.71 18.30 -4.61
C GLY A 102 0.47 19.20 -3.41
N SER A 103 1.10 18.90 -2.27
CA SER A 103 1.18 19.86 -1.16
C SER A 103 2.51 20.61 -1.26
N ASP A 104 2.50 21.75 -1.95
CA ASP A 104 3.52 22.78 -1.74
C ASP A 104 3.34 23.35 -0.33
N GLN A 105 4.29 23.07 0.56
CA GLN A 105 4.44 23.77 1.84
C GLN A 105 5.91 24.13 2.02
N ASP A 106 6.43 24.94 1.10
CA ASP A 106 7.62 25.74 1.39
C ASP A 106 7.22 26.84 2.37
N HIS A 107 7.38 26.54 3.65
CA HIS A 107 7.56 27.57 4.66
C HIS A 107 8.93 27.42 5.30
N THR A 108 9.96 27.72 4.52
CA THR A 108 11.23 28.14 5.09
C THR A 108 11.02 29.54 5.69
N PRO A 109 11.12 29.71 7.02
CA PRO A 109 11.15 31.04 7.58
C PRO A 109 12.47 31.69 7.15
N ILE A 110 12.39 32.85 6.49
CA ILE A 110 13.54 33.73 6.35
C ILE A 110 13.97 34.09 7.77
N LYS A 111 15.12 33.57 8.22
CA LYS A 111 15.77 34.05 9.43
C LYS A 111 16.30 35.46 9.17
N PRO A 112 16.16 36.41 10.11
CA PRO A 112 16.89 37.67 10.04
C PRO A 112 18.40 37.44 10.15
#